data_AF-A0A519D7V3-F1
#
_entry.id   AF-A0A519D7V3-F1
#
_cell.length_a   1.000
_cell.length_b   1.000
_cell.length_c   1.000
_cell.angle_alpha   90.00
_cell.angle_beta   90.00
_cell.angle_gamma   90.00
#
_symmetry.space_group_name_H-M   'P 1'
#
loop_
_entity.id
_entity.type
_entity.pdbx_description
1 polymer ?
#
loop_
_entity_poly.entity_id
_entity_poly.type
_entity_poly.pdbx_seq_one_letter_code
_entity_poly.pdbx_strand_id
1 'polypeptide(L)'
;MKKTLPFRLWLYFRQGWTTYFAFVFAAINTLTVTYFLAIENYPFLIQIFPSFILYILTVASIGLPLLVVIGYVHFKKSPAYRSEADIAIESNPHERRMLINSETMLGMTSQLLNLMIKISEEQKLSESEKKSILKIQDDLSKYMKKQTTATAGTTIFNQNNEKSLK
;
A
#
# COMPACT_ATOMS: atom_id res chain seq x y z
N MET A 1 -19.95 4.61 -11.46
CA MET A 1 -19.17 3.34 -11.45
C MET A 1 -18.89 2.77 -12.85
N LYS A 2 -19.81 2.82 -13.83
CA LYS A 2 -19.59 2.28 -15.19
C LYS A 2 -18.50 2.99 -16.03
N LYS A 3 -18.25 4.29 -15.82
CA LYS A 3 -17.29 5.11 -16.60
C LYS A 3 -15.81 4.69 -16.48
N THR A 4 -15.45 3.86 -15.51
CA THR A 4 -14.06 3.39 -15.30
C THR A 4 -13.88 1.91 -15.62
N LEU A 5 -14.90 1.22 -16.15
CA LEU A 5 -14.86 -0.23 -16.34
C LEU A 5 -13.72 -0.69 -17.27
N PRO A 6 -13.46 -0.04 -18.43
CA PRO A 6 -12.34 -0.43 -19.28
C PRO A 6 -10.98 -0.26 -18.59
N PHE A 7 -10.79 0.84 -17.85
CA PHE A 7 -9.57 1.08 -17.11
C PHE A 7 -9.35 0.07 -15.99
N ARG A 8 -10.41 -0.33 -15.29
CA ARG A 8 -10.34 -1.37 -14.25
C ARG A 8 -10.03 -2.74 -14.84
N LEU A 9 -10.67 -3.08 -15.97
CA LEU A 9 -10.41 -4.35 -16.65
C LEU A 9 -8.97 -4.41 -17.16
N TRP A 10 -8.49 -3.33 -17.77
CA TRP A 10 -7.10 -3.21 -18.20
C TRP A 10 -6.12 -3.32 -17.04
N LEU A 11 -6.42 -2.69 -15.90
CA LEU A 11 -5.61 -2.82 -14.68
C LEU A 11 -5.53 -4.27 -14.21
N TYR A 12 -6.67 -4.97 -14.14
CA TYR A 12 -6.72 -6.37 -13.72
C TYR A 12 -5.96 -7.28 -14.68
N PHE A 13 -6.11 -7.05 -16.00
CA PHE A 13 -5.35 -7.76 -17.01
C PHE A 13 -3.85 -7.55 -16.84
N ARG A 14 -3.40 -6.29 -16.75
CA ARG A 14 -1.97 -5.96 -16.58
C ARG A 14 -1.41 -6.55 -15.29
N GLN A 15 -2.18 -6.52 -14.21
CA GLN A 15 -1.77 -7.10 -12.92
C GLN A 15 -1.61 -8.62 -13.06
N GLY A 16 -2.61 -9.30 -13.64
CA GLY A 16 -2.57 -10.74 -13.86
C GLY A 16 -1.41 -11.16 -14.75
N TRP A 17 -1.20 -10.42 -15.85
CA TRP A 17 -0.09 -10.65 -16.77
C TRP A 17 1.26 -10.48 -16.09
N THR A 18 1.51 -9.33 -15.45
CA THR A 18 2.82 -8.98 -14.90
C THR A 18 3.16 -9.83 -13.67
N THR A 19 2.18 -10.15 -12.83
CA THR A 19 2.42 -10.85 -11.55
C THR A 19 2.54 -12.35 -11.74
N TYR A 20 1.71 -12.95 -12.60
CA TYR A 20 1.60 -14.41 -12.70
C TYR A 20 2.15 -14.95 -14.01
N PHE A 21 1.72 -14.39 -15.15
CA PHE A 21 2.09 -14.94 -16.46
C PHE A 21 3.53 -14.62 -16.85
N ALA A 22 4.00 -13.39 -16.63
CA ALA A 22 5.31 -12.95 -17.10
C ALA A 22 6.44 -13.81 -16.55
N PHE A 23 6.40 -14.16 -15.26
CA PHE A 23 7.39 -15.03 -14.63
C PHE A 23 7.39 -16.44 -15.24
N VAL A 24 6.22 -17.09 -15.32
CA VAL A 24 6.09 -18.46 -15.86
C VAL A 24 6.51 -18.50 -17.32
N PHE A 25 6.06 -17.52 -18.12
CA PHE A 25 6.40 -17.42 -19.53
C PHE A 25 7.91 -17.21 -19.73
N ALA A 26 8.52 -16.28 -18.99
CA ALA A 26 9.96 -16.04 -19.04
C ALA A 26 10.75 -17.26 -18.59
N ALA A 27 10.32 -17.96 -17.53
CA ALA A 27 10.97 -19.16 -17.02
C ALA A 27 10.94 -20.29 -18.04
N ILE A 28 9.77 -20.62 -18.60
CA ILE A 28 9.63 -21.66 -19.63
C ILE A 28 10.51 -21.34 -20.83
N ASN A 29 10.42 -20.11 -21.35
CA ASN A 29 11.20 -19.71 -22.52
C ASN A 29 12.71 -19.77 -22.24
N THR A 30 13.16 -19.19 -21.11
CA THR A 30 14.58 -19.17 -20.74
C THR A 30 15.12 -20.58 -20.55
N LEU A 31 14.40 -21.45 -19.82
CA LEU A 31 14.81 -22.84 -19.61
C LEU A 31 14.90 -23.60 -20.94
N THR A 32 13.89 -23.44 -21.80
CA THR A 32 13.82 -24.12 -23.11
C THR A 32 14.94 -23.65 -24.03
N VAL A 33 15.08 -22.34 -24.25
CA VAL A 33 16.09 -21.76 -25.13
C VAL A 33 17.49 -22.06 -24.63
N THR A 34 17.75 -21.88 -23.33
CA THR A 34 19.08 -22.17 -22.77
C THR A 34 19.45 -23.64 -22.95
N TYR A 35 18.51 -24.56 -22.75
CA TYR A 35 18.81 -25.97 -22.90
C TYR A 35 19.08 -26.35 -24.37
N PHE A 36 18.11 -26.11 -25.25
CA PHE A 36 18.18 -26.59 -26.63
C PHE A 36 19.15 -25.79 -27.50
N LEU A 37 19.36 -24.49 -27.24
CA LEU A 37 20.33 -23.70 -28.01
C LEU A 37 21.74 -23.71 -27.42
N ALA A 38 21.88 -23.73 -26.08
CA ALA A 38 23.21 -23.67 -25.47
C ALA A 38 23.69 -25.03 -24.93
N ILE A 39 22.95 -25.66 -24.03
CA ILE A 39 23.42 -26.86 -23.32
C ILE A 39 23.63 -28.05 -24.27
N GLU A 40 22.65 -28.32 -25.13
CA GLU A 40 22.72 -29.47 -26.05
C GLU A 40 23.84 -29.33 -27.09
N ASN A 41 24.21 -28.09 -27.44
CA ASN A 41 25.22 -27.80 -28.44
C ASN A 41 26.65 -27.68 -27.87
N TYR A 42 26.84 -27.77 -26.56
CA TYR A 42 28.14 -27.67 -25.90
C TYR A 42 28.50 -28.98 -25.17
N PRO A 43 29.49 -29.76 -25.66
CA PRO A 43 29.82 -31.08 -25.12
C PRO A 43 30.14 -31.12 -23.62
N PHE A 44 30.66 -30.03 -23.05
CA PHE A 44 30.90 -29.92 -21.62
C PHE A 44 29.60 -29.80 -20.81
N LEU A 45 28.64 -29.00 -21.29
CA LEU A 45 27.39 -28.75 -20.58
C LEU A 45 26.45 -29.96 -20.63
N ILE A 46 26.41 -30.69 -21.75
CA ILE A 46 25.56 -31.88 -21.89
C ILE A 46 26.03 -33.04 -20.99
N GLN A 47 27.32 -33.10 -20.63
CA GLN A 47 27.83 -34.06 -19.65
C GLN A 47 27.29 -33.78 -18.24
N ILE A 48 27.11 -32.51 -17.89
CA ILE A 48 26.58 -32.08 -16.59
C ILE A 48 25.05 -32.16 -16.57
N PHE A 49 24.41 -31.80 -17.69
CA PHE A 49 22.95 -31.75 -17.84
C PHE A 49 22.51 -32.62 -19.02
N PRO A 50 22.44 -33.95 -18.85
CA PRO A 50 22.23 -34.89 -19.96
C PRO A 50 20.78 -34.92 -20.47
N SER A 51 19.82 -34.37 -19.72
CA SER A 51 18.43 -34.27 -20.16
C SER A 51 17.78 -32.96 -19.73
N PHE A 52 16.79 -32.53 -20.50
CA PHE A 52 16.04 -31.30 -20.23
C PHE A 52 15.34 -31.34 -18.87
N ILE A 53 14.79 -32.51 -18.49
CA ILE A 53 14.11 -32.69 -17.21
C ILE A 53 15.09 -32.54 -16.04
N LEU A 54 16.28 -33.17 -16.14
CA LEU A 54 17.31 -33.06 -15.10
C LEU A 54 17.83 -31.62 -14.95
N TYR A 55 17.99 -30.93 -16.06
CA TYR A 55 18.33 -29.51 -16.08
C TYR A 55 17.27 -28.67 -15.34
N ILE A 56 15.98 -28.83 -15.68
CA ILE A 56 14.88 -28.10 -15.02
C ILE A 56 14.89 -28.37 -13.51
N LEU A 57 14.97 -29.63 -13.10
CA LEU A 57 14.95 -29.99 -11.67
C LEU A 57 16.13 -29.37 -10.93
N THR A 58 17.32 -29.40 -11.52
CA THR A 58 18.52 -28.80 -10.92
C THR A 58 18.38 -27.29 -10.78
N VAL A 59 18.01 -26.60 -11.86
CA VAL A 59 17.83 -25.13 -11.83
C VAL A 59 16.70 -24.73 -10.89
N ALA A 60 15.57 -25.45 -10.87
CA ALA A 60 14.47 -25.16 -9.96
C ALA A 60 14.88 -25.36 -8.49
N SER A 61 15.63 -26.43 -8.19
CA SER A 61 16.07 -26.75 -6.83
C SER A 61 17.00 -25.69 -6.22
N ILE A 62 17.78 -24.99 -7.04
CA ILE A 62 18.71 -23.94 -6.59
C ILE A 62 18.07 -22.56 -6.76
N GLY A 63 17.43 -22.34 -7.91
CA GLY A 63 16.86 -21.05 -8.31
C GLY A 63 15.69 -20.62 -7.43
N LEU A 64 14.77 -21.53 -7.08
CA LEU A 64 13.62 -21.17 -6.23
C LEU A 64 14.07 -20.73 -4.83
N PRO A 65 14.91 -21.49 -4.08
CA PRO A 65 15.44 -21.02 -2.80
C PRO A 65 16.20 -19.70 -2.92
N LEU A 66 17.02 -19.54 -3.97
CA LEU A 66 17.78 -18.32 -4.18
C LEU A 66 16.87 -17.10 -4.38
N LEU A 67 15.82 -17.22 -5.19
CA LEU A 67 14.83 -16.16 -5.40
C LEU A 67 14.11 -15.79 -4.10
N VAL A 68 13.76 -16.78 -3.27
CA VAL A 68 13.15 -16.54 -1.95
C VAL A 68 14.10 -15.76 -1.04
N VAL A 69 15.38 -16.15 -0.99
CA VAL A 69 16.39 -15.46 -0.18
C VAL A 69 16.61 -14.02 -0.66
N ILE A 70 16.76 -13.81 -1.98
CA ILE A 70 16.92 -12.48 -2.56
C ILE A 70 15.70 -11.62 -2.24
N GLY A 71 14.49 -12.14 -2.44
CA GLY A 71 13.24 -11.45 -2.11
C GLY A 71 13.17 -11.08 -0.63
N TYR A 72 13.47 -12.03 0.26
CA TYR A 72 13.50 -11.80 1.71
C TYR A 72 14.48 -10.68 2.08
N VAL A 73 15.71 -10.72 1.56
CA VAL A 73 16.72 -9.70 1.82
C VAL A 73 16.28 -8.34 1.28
N HIS A 74 15.69 -8.30 0.08
CA HIS A 74 15.16 -7.08 -0.50
C HIS A 74 14.11 -6.43 0.42
N PHE A 75 13.09 -7.17 0.82
CA PHE A 75 12.00 -6.64 1.67
C PHE A 75 12.43 -6.30 3.10
N LYS A 76 13.37 -7.04 3.69
CA LYS A 76 13.72 -6.88 5.11
C LYS A 76 14.94 -6.01 5.37
N LYS A 77 15.90 -5.96 4.45
CA LYS A 77 17.24 -5.41 4.70
C LYS A 77 17.69 -4.38 3.67
N SER A 78 16.98 -4.24 2.55
CA SER A 78 17.41 -3.30 1.51
C SER A 78 16.89 -1.88 1.76
N PRO A 79 17.78 -0.87 1.73
CA PRO A 79 17.35 0.53 1.66
C PRO A 79 16.47 0.83 0.44
N ALA A 80 16.63 0.07 -0.64
CA ALA A 80 15.84 0.24 -1.86
C ALA A 80 14.34 0.00 -1.62
N TYR A 81 13.98 -0.98 -0.77
CA TYR A 81 12.58 -1.24 -0.45
C TYR A 81 11.93 -0.07 0.30
N ARG A 82 12.69 0.59 1.18
CA ARG A 82 12.19 1.79 1.88
C ARG A 82 11.88 2.90 0.88
N SER A 83 12.80 3.19 -0.04
CA SER A 83 12.57 4.21 -1.07
C SER A 83 11.39 3.85 -1.99
N GLU A 84 11.21 2.57 -2.33
CA GLU A 84 10.05 2.11 -3.10
C GLU A 84 8.74 2.33 -2.33
N ALA A 85 8.71 2.01 -1.04
CA ALA A 85 7.55 2.23 -0.19
C ALA A 85 7.21 3.72 -0.05
N ASP A 86 8.22 4.58 0.15
CA ASP A 86 8.05 6.02 0.23
C ASP A 86 7.45 6.57 -1.09
N ILE A 87 8.00 6.18 -2.25
CA ILE A 87 7.46 6.57 -3.57
C ILE A 87 6.03 6.05 -3.77
N ALA A 88 5.73 4.81 -3.35
CA ALA A 88 4.39 4.23 -3.48
C ALA A 88 3.35 5.01 -2.68
N ILE A 89 3.72 5.47 -1.49
CA ILE A 89 2.90 6.32 -0.63
C ILE A 89 2.73 7.72 -1.25
N GLU A 90 3.83 8.35 -1.69
CA GLU A 90 3.82 9.70 -2.24
C GLU A 90 3.04 9.80 -3.55
N SER A 91 3.19 8.81 -4.42
CA SER A 91 2.53 8.74 -5.72
C SER A 91 1.04 8.39 -5.62
N ASN A 92 0.59 7.79 -4.52
CA ASN A 92 -0.82 7.48 -4.29
C ASN A 92 -1.51 8.63 -3.54
N PRO A 93 -2.41 9.40 -4.19
CA PRO A 93 -3.04 10.56 -3.56
C PRO A 93 -3.91 10.22 -2.34
N HIS A 94 -4.43 8.99 -2.26
CA HIS A 94 -5.26 8.55 -1.13
C HIS A 94 -4.39 8.23 0.10
N GLU A 95 -3.32 7.48 -0.09
CA GLU A 95 -2.35 7.16 0.98
C GLU A 95 -1.67 8.43 1.50
N ARG A 96 -1.24 9.31 0.59
CA ARG A 96 -0.67 10.61 0.96
C ARG A 96 -1.63 11.45 1.82
N ARG A 97 -2.93 11.47 1.48
CA ARG A 97 -3.94 12.15 2.30
C ARG A 97 -4.11 11.48 3.67
N MET A 98 -4.08 10.16 3.72
CA MET A 98 -4.20 9.42 4.98
C MET A 98 -3.04 9.71 5.93
N LEU A 99 -1.79 9.79 5.42
CA LEU A 99 -0.63 10.19 6.21
C LEU A 99 -0.76 11.59 6.77
N ILE A 100 -1.07 12.58 5.93
CA ILE A 100 -1.24 13.97 6.38
C ILE A 100 -2.34 14.08 7.43
N ASN A 101 -3.46 13.38 7.22
CA ASN A 101 -4.55 13.35 8.20
C ASN A 101 -4.11 12.72 9.52
N SER A 102 -3.28 11.67 9.48
CA SER A 102 -2.76 11.00 10.67
C SER A 102 -1.78 11.88 11.44
N GLU A 103 -0.86 12.58 10.75
CA GLU A 103 0.03 13.57 11.36
C GLU A 103 -0.75 14.72 12.00
N THR A 104 -1.76 15.22 11.30
CA THR A 104 -2.64 16.27 11.83
C THR A 104 -3.38 15.79 13.07
N MET A 105 -3.89 14.54 13.06
CA MET A 105 -4.56 13.93 14.20
C MET A 105 -3.63 13.80 15.41
N LEU A 106 -2.38 13.38 15.22
CA LEU A 106 -1.38 13.34 16.31
C LEU A 106 -1.13 14.72 16.92
N GLY A 107 -1.05 15.76 16.08
CA GLY A 107 -0.94 17.15 16.54
C GLY A 107 -2.14 17.58 17.38
N MET A 108 -3.36 17.26 16.92
CA MET A 108 -4.59 17.53 17.69
C MET A 108 -4.64 16.74 19.01
N THR A 109 -4.21 15.47 19.01
CA THR A 109 -4.11 14.65 20.22
C THR A 109 -3.14 15.27 21.23
N SER A 110 -1.99 15.77 20.80
CA SER A 110 -1.04 16.47 21.66
C SER A 110 -1.65 17.74 22.29
N GLN A 111 -2.38 18.54 21.50
CA GLN A 111 -3.10 19.71 22.02
C GLN A 111 -4.16 19.32 23.05
N LEU A 112 -4.92 18.25 22.78
CA LEU A 112 -5.94 17.74 23.71
C LEU A 112 -5.32 17.24 25.01
N LEU A 113 -4.17 16.55 24.97
CA LEU A 113 -3.43 16.14 26.16
C LEU A 113 -2.99 17.36 27.00
N ASN A 114 -2.48 18.42 26.36
CA ASN A 114 -2.11 19.65 27.07
C ASN A 114 -3.33 20.31 27.75
N LEU A 115 -4.49 20.32 27.09
CA LEU A 115 -5.71 20.84 27.68
C LEU A 115 -6.18 19.99 28.87
N MET A 116 -6.06 18.65 28.78
CA MET A 116 -6.37 17.74 29.88
C MET A 116 -5.47 17.99 31.10
N ILE A 117 -4.17 18.20 30.90
CA ILE A 117 -3.23 18.54 31.97
C ILE A 117 -3.66 19.85 32.65
N LYS A 118 -3.96 20.90 31.89
CA LYS A 118 -4.41 22.18 32.44
C LYS A 118 -5.70 22.06 33.25
N ILE A 119 -6.68 21.30 32.75
CA ILE A 119 -7.92 21.03 33.48
C ILE A 119 -7.63 20.27 34.78
N SER A 120 -6.73 19.28 34.74
CA SER A 120 -6.32 18.51 35.93
C SER A 120 -5.59 19.36 36.97
N GLU A 121 -4.89 20.41 36.55
CA GLU A 121 -4.20 21.37 37.42
C GLU A 121 -5.10 22.55 37.84
N GLU A 122 -6.41 22.49 37.57
CA GLU A 122 -7.40 23.55 37.80
C GLU A 122 -7.05 24.90 37.14
N GLN A 123 -6.20 24.87 36.10
CA GLN A 123 -5.82 26.05 35.34
C GLN A 123 -6.95 26.49 34.40
N LYS A 124 -7.28 27.78 34.43
CA LYS A 124 -8.25 28.36 33.50
C LYS A 124 -7.66 28.40 32.09
N LEU A 125 -8.42 27.91 31.11
CA LEU A 125 -8.09 28.08 29.69
C LEU A 125 -8.03 29.57 29.34
N SER A 126 -6.99 29.97 28.60
CA SER A 126 -6.90 31.34 28.10
C SER A 126 -7.96 31.59 27.03
N GLU A 127 -8.31 32.86 26.81
CA GLU A 127 -9.27 33.24 25.76
C GLU A 127 -8.79 32.85 24.36
N SER A 128 -7.48 32.82 24.11
CA SER A 128 -6.93 32.36 22.84
C SER A 128 -7.13 30.86 22.63
N GLU A 129 -6.98 30.06 23.68
CA GLU A 129 -7.17 28.60 23.63
C GLU A 129 -8.65 28.23 23.43
N LYS A 130 -9.56 28.92 24.12
CA LYS A 130 -11.00 28.75 23.91
C LYS A 130 -11.37 29.09 22.47
N LYS A 131 -10.86 30.19 21.93
CA LYS A 131 -11.11 30.60 20.55
C LYS A 131 -10.58 29.58 19.53
N SER A 132 -9.40 29.01 19.76
CA SER A 132 -8.86 27.97 18.86
C SER A 132 -9.69 26.69 18.89
N ILE A 133 -10.16 26.26 20.07
CA ILE A 133 -11.02 25.07 20.22
C ILE A 133 -12.35 25.27 19.48
N LEU A 134 -12.99 26.43 19.70
CA LEU A 134 -14.26 26.77 19.05
C LEU A 134 -14.12 26.83 17.52
N LYS A 135 -13.00 27.36 17.02
CA LYS A 135 -12.69 27.38 15.59
C LYS A 135 -12.55 25.97 15.02
N ILE A 136 -11.78 25.10 15.69
CA ILE A 136 -11.61 23.70 15.27
C ILE A 136 -12.97 22.99 15.25
N GLN A 137 -13.82 23.19 16.26
CA GLN A 137 -15.17 22.62 16.32
C GLN A 137 -16.05 23.07 15.14
N ASP A 138 -16.04 24.36 14.81
CA ASP A 138 -16.80 24.92 13.68
C ASP A 138 -16.30 24.37 12.33
N ASP A 139 -14.98 24.33 12.13
CA ASP A 139 -14.36 23.78 10.92
C ASP A 139 -14.68 22.29 10.74
N LEU A 140 -14.66 21.50 11.84
CA LEU A 140 -15.02 20.08 11.82
C LEU A 140 -16.50 19.89 11.46
N SER A 141 -17.39 20.68 12.07
CA SER A 141 -18.84 20.65 11.81
C SER A 141 -19.14 20.98 10.33
N LYS A 142 -18.49 21.99 9.76
CA LYS A 142 -18.60 22.32 8.33
C LYS A 142 -18.10 21.19 7.44
N TYR A 143 -16.95 20.59 7.77
CA TYR A 143 -16.40 19.48 7.01
C TYR A 143 -17.33 18.27 7.01
N MET A 144 -17.86 17.88 8.18
CA MET A 144 -18.81 16.78 8.31
C MET A 144 -20.07 17.01 7.48
N LYS A 145 -20.67 18.20 7.56
CA LYS A 145 -21.85 18.56 6.75
C LYS A 145 -21.58 18.42 5.24
N LYS A 146 -20.42 18.92 4.78
CA LYS A 146 -20.01 18.82 3.37
C LYS A 146 -19.83 17.37 2.91
N GLN A 147 -19.30 16.50 3.78
CA GLN A 147 -19.09 15.08 3.47
C GLN A 147 -20.43 14.31 3.40
N THR A 148 -21.37 14.61 4.31
CA THR A 148 -22.71 14.02 4.33
C THR A 148 -23.50 14.37 3.07
N THR A 149 -23.37 15.59 2.55
CA THR A 149 -24.03 15.99 1.29
C THR A 149 -23.36 15.41 0.04
N ALA A 150 -22.06 15.10 0.09
CA ALA A 150 -21.31 14.52 -1.03
C ALA A 150 -21.41 12.99 -1.10
N THR A 151 -21.69 12.34 0.03
CA THR A 151 -21.76 10.88 0.17
C THR A 151 -23.18 10.51 0.60
N ALA A 152 -24.10 10.40 -0.36
CA ALA A 152 -25.49 9.98 -0.13
C ALA A 152 -25.61 8.49 0.26
N GLY A 153 -24.79 8.03 1.20
CA GLY A 153 -24.73 6.67 1.71
C GLY A 153 -24.07 6.66 3.08
N THR A 154 -24.91 6.65 4.12
CA THR A 154 -24.66 6.14 5.48
C THR A 154 -23.21 6.17 5.99
N THR A 155 -22.77 7.34 6.47
CA THR A 155 -21.72 7.42 7.50
C THR A 155 -22.34 7.29 8.89
N ILE A 156 -21.61 6.70 9.85
CA ILE A 156 -22.04 6.40 11.23
C ILE A 156 -22.62 7.63 11.96
N PHE A 157 -22.21 8.84 11.57
CA PHE A 157 -22.72 10.10 12.11
C PHE A 157 -24.17 10.45 11.70
N ASN A 158 -24.74 9.80 10.70
CA ASN A 158 -26.10 10.11 10.22
C ASN A 158 -27.20 9.45 11.05
N GLN A 159 -26.88 8.50 11.95
CA GLN A 159 -27.91 7.77 12.70
C GLN A 159 -28.37 8.46 14.00
N ASN A 160 -27.63 9.45 14.52
CA ASN A 160 -27.87 9.96 15.88
C ASN A 160 -28.35 11.43 15.97
N ASN A 161 -28.38 12.19 14.87
CA ASN A 161 -28.75 13.61 14.92
C ASN A 161 -30.22 13.92 14.58
N GLU A 162 -31.04 12.95 14.14
CA GLU A 162 -32.47 13.17 13.93
C GLU A 162 -33.33 12.92 15.19
N LYS A 163 -32.77 12.32 16.25
CA LYS A 163 -33.52 11.95 17.46
C LYS A 163 -33.37 12.89 18.65
N SER A 164 -32.54 13.93 18.59
CA SER A 164 -32.35 14.89 19.70
C SER A 164 -33.05 16.24 19.52
N LEU A 165 -33.88 16.40 18.48
CA LEU A 165 -34.66 17.63 18.21
C LEU A 165 -36.16 17.36 18.09
N LYS A 166 -36.70 16.45 18.90
CA LYS A 166 -38.13 16.37 19.20
C LYS A 166 -38.35 16.21 20.69
#